data_AF-S9QQ72-F1
#
_entry.id   AF-S9QQ72-F1
#
_cell.length_a   1.000
_cell.length_b   1.000
_cell.length_c   1.000
_cell.angle_alpha   90.00
_cell.angle_beta   90.00
_cell.angle_gamma   90.00
#
_symmetry.space_group_name_H-M   'P 1'
#
loop_
_entity.id
_entity.type
_entity.pdbx_description
1 polymer ?
#
loop_
_entity_poly.entity_id
_entity_poly.type
_entity_poly.pdbx_seq_one_letter_code
_entity_poly.pdbx_strand_id
1 'polypeptide(L)'
;MTYAKQDIDAPLHYVKGLLAQLHVEPTLLEVIDKEVEETRFTADALRREWINDVLSRPPEDPVRAAALEKPDIQFYRYVEKRAADPLSPAPRLVRTLVDEFGVEVVAPIREHTWHRQIDWARRLQMHPDDEFVLLAKFFLREATGEHCDQAFEGLIRFQREQCDPAAYEIMVAHDHTGEDIATLKIDDLETFPTCIEYMRSKRAAKIATMTPKMRSDVAAGIRRQSQIEAQSDRIARLKESYAKRPVYFSSLIAVEAVIMGLSSDDILSVNDDFIASLETQGPPDGDTGTAESRFLALMNRYTREQRTVPEISPAQRNDRMDRILSIGPGWAKKLGAIHADVDGLNPSNWNRWLRTIHHGERTPPRDWSLDYYLFLLKIVRG
;
A
#
# COMPACT_ATOMS: atom_id res chain seq x y z
N MET A 1 9.42 -59.96 1.38
CA MET A 1 8.83 -58.77 2.04
C MET A 1 9.85 -57.88 2.76
N THR A 2 11.08 -58.32 2.99
CA THR A 2 12.14 -57.55 3.68
C THR A 2 12.85 -56.52 2.80
N TYR A 3 13.07 -56.81 1.52
CA TYR A 3 13.72 -55.88 0.57
C TYR A 3 12.88 -54.63 0.27
N ALA A 4 11.57 -54.78 0.05
CA ALA A 4 10.66 -53.66 -0.16
C ALA A 4 10.53 -52.71 1.04
N LYS A 5 10.88 -53.17 2.25
CA LYS A 5 10.88 -52.34 3.46
C LYS A 5 12.16 -51.50 3.57
N GLN A 6 13.31 -52.11 3.26
CA GLN A 6 14.61 -51.41 3.21
C GLN A 6 14.67 -50.35 2.09
N ASP A 7 14.05 -50.61 0.93
CA ASP A 7 14.01 -49.66 -0.19
C ASP A 7 13.19 -48.39 0.10
N ILE A 8 12.32 -48.41 1.11
CA ILE A 8 11.49 -47.28 1.53
C ILE A 8 12.04 -46.60 2.79
N ASP A 9 12.58 -47.38 3.74
CA ASP A 9 13.04 -46.86 5.02
C ASP A 9 14.26 -45.94 4.89
N ALA A 10 15.22 -46.27 4.01
CA ALA A 10 16.44 -45.46 3.85
C ALA A 10 16.15 -44.05 3.26
N PRO A 11 15.36 -43.89 2.18
CA PRO A 11 14.94 -42.57 1.71
C PRO A 11 14.13 -41.77 2.74
N LEU A 12 13.25 -42.43 3.49
CA LEU A 12 12.47 -41.77 4.54
C LEU A 12 13.36 -41.29 5.69
N HIS A 13 14.35 -42.07 6.11
CA HIS A 13 15.32 -41.66 7.12
C HIS A 13 16.15 -40.47 6.64
N TYR A 14 16.57 -40.45 5.38
CA TYR A 14 17.27 -39.34 4.78
C TYR A 14 16.42 -38.05 4.79
N VAL A 15 15.17 -38.13 4.35
CA VAL A 15 14.24 -36.97 4.37
C VAL A 15 13.98 -36.49 5.80
N LYS A 16 13.76 -37.40 6.76
CA LYS A 16 13.59 -37.03 8.17
C LYS A 16 14.82 -36.33 8.74
N GLY A 17 16.02 -36.78 8.37
CA GLY A 17 17.28 -36.14 8.77
C GLY A 17 17.39 -34.71 8.24
N LEU A 18 17.01 -34.49 6.98
CA LEU A 18 16.98 -33.15 6.38
C LEU A 18 15.92 -32.24 7.02
N LEU A 19 14.72 -32.78 7.30
CA LEU A 19 13.66 -32.03 7.98
C LEU A 19 14.09 -31.58 9.39
N ALA A 20 14.86 -32.41 10.10
CA ALA A 20 15.41 -32.05 11.40
C ALA A 20 16.46 -30.93 11.31
N GLN A 21 17.25 -30.88 10.23
CA GLN A 21 18.22 -29.81 9.99
C GLN A 21 17.57 -28.49 9.57
N LEU A 22 16.40 -28.54 8.92
CA LEU A 22 15.59 -27.37 8.57
C LEU A 22 14.67 -26.91 9.72
N HIS A 23 15.03 -27.23 10.96
CA HIS A 23 14.29 -26.77 12.13
C HIS A 23 14.38 -25.25 12.23
N VAL A 24 13.23 -24.63 12.48
CA VAL A 24 13.08 -23.18 12.72
C VAL A 24 12.63 -23.00 14.16
N GLU A 25 13.27 -22.09 14.88
CA GLU A 25 12.94 -21.81 16.28
C GLU A 25 11.48 -21.31 16.44
N PRO A 26 10.74 -21.79 17.47
CA PRO A 26 9.37 -21.34 17.71
C PRO A 26 9.23 -19.82 17.90
N THR A 27 10.20 -19.20 18.55
CA THR A 27 10.26 -17.74 18.76
C THR A 27 10.29 -16.96 17.43
N LEU A 28 10.99 -17.49 16.42
CA LEU A 28 11.02 -16.88 15.10
C LEU A 28 9.67 -17.03 14.38
N LEU A 29 8.96 -18.16 14.57
CA LEU A 29 7.61 -18.34 14.03
C LEU A 29 6.63 -17.30 14.59
N GLU A 30 6.71 -16.99 15.89
CA GLU A 30 5.88 -15.95 16.52
C GLU A 30 6.17 -14.55 15.97
N VAL A 31 7.44 -14.24 15.67
CA VAL A 31 7.84 -12.97 15.03
C VAL A 31 7.30 -12.92 13.60
N ILE A 32 7.40 -14.03 12.87
CA ILE A 32 6.94 -14.13 11.48
C ILE A 32 5.42 -13.99 11.39
N ASP A 33 4.65 -14.60 12.29
CA ASP A 33 3.19 -14.46 12.30
C ASP A 33 2.76 -12.99 12.43
N LYS A 34 3.53 -12.16 13.15
CA LYS A 34 3.30 -10.70 13.21
C LYS A 34 3.70 -10.00 11.91
N GLU A 35 4.82 -10.39 11.33
CA GLU A 35 5.33 -9.80 10.07
C GLU A 35 4.37 -10.03 8.90
N VAL A 36 3.64 -11.16 8.90
CA VAL A 36 2.75 -11.55 7.80
C VAL A 36 1.27 -11.34 8.08
N GLU A 37 0.91 -10.68 9.19
CA GLU A 37 -0.46 -10.52 9.69
C GLU A 37 -1.41 -9.89 8.64
N GLU A 38 -0.92 -8.97 7.81
CA GLU A 38 -1.70 -8.31 6.76
C GLU A 38 -1.66 -9.03 5.41
N THR A 39 -1.12 -10.25 5.36
CA THR A 39 -0.96 -11.03 4.12
C THR A 39 -1.84 -12.28 4.12
N ARG A 40 -1.77 -13.06 3.03
CA ARG A 40 -2.47 -14.36 2.92
C ARG A 40 -1.79 -15.51 3.67
N PHE A 41 -0.65 -15.27 4.30
CA PHE A 41 0.21 -16.32 4.83
C PHE A 41 0.05 -16.54 6.32
N THR A 42 0.44 -17.73 6.77
CA THR A 42 0.76 -18.02 8.18
C THR A 42 2.21 -18.50 8.25
N ALA A 43 2.85 -18.35 9.42
CA ALA A 43 4.22 -18.82 9.61
C ALA A 43 4.36 -20.32 9.28
N ASP A 44 3.39 -21.14 9.68
CA ASP A 44 3.40 -22.58 9.40
C ASP A 44 3.21 -22.89 7.90
N ALA A 45 2.32 -22.18 7.21
CA ALA A 45 2.15 -22.34 5.76
C ALA A 45 3.43 -21.98 5.00
N LEU A 46 4.06 -20.85 5.34
CA LEU A 46 5.33 -20.43 4.74
C LEU A 46 6.46 -21.39 5.07
N ARG A 47 6.52 -21.94 6.29
CA ARG A 47 7.54 -22.92 6.67
C ARG A 47 7.42 -24.17 5.81
N ARG A 48 6.20 -24.68 5.62
CA ARG A 48 5.95 -25.85 4.75
C ARG A 48 6.31 -25.55 3.29
N GLU A 49 5.94 -24.38 2.79
CA GLU A 49 6.29 -23.92 1.44
C GLU A 49 7.81 -23.86 1.25
N TRP A 50 8.52 -23.20 2.19
CA TRP A 50 9.97 -23.05 2.18
C TRP A 50 10.71 -24.38 2.24
N ILE A 51 10.34 -25.27 3.18
CA ILE A 51 10.93 -26.61 3.28
C ILE A 51 10.77 -27.36 1.95
N ASN A 52 9.57 -27.30 1.36
CA ASN A 52 9.31 -27.93 0.08
C ASN A 52 10.13 -27.31 -1.07
N ASP A 53 10.37 -25.99 -1.05
CA ASP A 53 11.20 -25.29 -2.04
C ASP A 53 12.69 -25.67 -1.92
N VAL A 54 13.18 -25.80 -0.69
CA VAL A 54 14.56 -26.17 -0.37
C VAL A 54 14.83 -27.63 -0.73
N LEU A 55 13.95 -28.55 -0.31
CA LEU A 55 14.16 -29.98 -0.49
C LEU A 55 13.97 -30.45 -1.94
N SER A 56 13.22 -29.70 -2.75
CA SER A 56 13.06 -30.00 -4.18
C SER A 56 14.26 -29.58 -5.02
N ARG A 57 15.20 -28.81 -4.46
CA ARG A 57 16.44 -28.41 -5.15
C ARG A 57 17.47 -29.54 -5.14
N PRO A 58 18.36 -29.62 -6.15
CA PRO A 58 19.48 -30.54 -6.13
C PRO A 58 20.34 -30.37 -4.85
N PRO A 59 20.95 -31.45 -4.32
CA PRO A 59 21.81 -31.38 -3.13
C PRO A 59 22.90 -30.31 -3.18
N GLU A 60 23.45 -30.07 -4.37
CA GLU A 60 24.50 -29.11 -4.68
C GLU A 60 24.00 -27.66 -4.90
N ASP A 61 22.68 -27.41 -4.86
CA ASP A 61 22.13 -26.06 -5.01
C ASP A 61 22.54 -25.17 -3.81
N PRO A 62 23.13 -23.99 -4.05
CA PRO A 62 23.63 -23.12 -3.00
C PRO A 62 22.53 -22.65 -2.02
N VAL A 63 21.28 -22.53 -2.49
CA VAL A 63 20.13 -22.18 -1.63
C VAL A 63 19.86 -23.31 -0.65
N ARG A 64 19.95 -24.56 -1.10
CA ARG A 64 19.75 -25.74 -0.24
C ARG A 64 20.88 -25.88 0.78
N ALA A 65 22.13 -25.71 0.35
CA ALA A 65 23.28 -25.74 1.25
C ALA A 65 23.18 -24.65 2.34
N ALA A 66 22.86 -23.41 1.95
CA ALA A 66 22.70 -22.30 2.89
C ALA A 66 21.53 -22.50 3.86
N ALA A 67 20.41 -23.07 3.39
CA ALA A 67 19.24 -23.37 4.22
C ALA A 67 19.52 -24.44 5.27
N LEU A 68 20.33 -25.45 4.95
CA LEU A 68 20.74 -26.49 5.89
C LEU A 68 21.78 -25.98 6.89
N GLU A 69 22.64 -25.02 6.51
CA GLU A 69 23.62 -24.42 7.42
C GLU A 69 22.98 -23.45 8.41
N LYS A 70 22.04 -22.61 7.94
CA LYS A 70 21.44 -21.50 8.72
C LYS A 70 19.93 -21.41 8.47
N PRO A 71 19.14 -22.36 8.98
CA PRO A 71 17.71 -22.48 8.66
C PRO A 71 16.91 -21.24 9.04
N ASP A 72 17.07 -20.72 10.26
CA ASP A 72 16.34 -19.54 10.74
C ASP A 72 16.57 -18.31 9.85
N ILE A 73 17.83 -18.02 9.52
CA ILE A 73 18.20 -16.85 8.70
C ILE A 73 17.65 -17.00 7.27
N GLN A 74 17.77 -18.19 6.67
CA GLN A 74 17.27 -18.40 5.31
C GLN A 74 15.74 -18.43 5.25
N PHE A 75 15.10 -18.98 6.27
CA PHE A 75 13.65 -18.95 6.37
C PHE A 75 13.12 -17.53 6.56
N TYR A 76 13.72 -16.74 7.46
CA TYR A 76 13.33 -15.34 7.63
C TYR A 76 13.47 -14.54 6.33
N ARG A 77 14.59 -14.67 5.61
CA ARG A 77 14.79 -14.05 4.29
C ARG A 77 13.78 -14.52 3.23
N TYR A 78 13.37 -15.78 3.31
CA TYR A 78 12.31 -16.30 2.44
C TYR A 78 10.99 -15.61 2.75
N VAL A 79 10.64 -15.49 4.03
CA VAL A 79 9.44 -14.80 4.49
C VAL A 79 9.44 -13.33 4.07
N GLU A 80 10.53 -12.58 4.29
CA GLU A 80 10.62 -11.16 3.88
C GLU A 80 10.27 -10.98 2.39
N LYS A 81 10.79 -11.85 1.53
CA LYS A 81 10.49 -11.81 0.09
C LYS A 81 9.03 -12.15 -0.22
N ARG A 82 8.43 -13.10 0.51
CA ARG A 82 7.02 -13.48 0.31
C ARG A 82 6.08 -12.41 0.86
N ALA A 83 6.41 -11.78 1.98
CA ALA A 83 5.64 -10.70 2.58
C ALA A 83 5.66 -9.43 1.72
N ALA A 84 6.78 -9.14 1.05
CA ALA A 84 6.89 -8.01 0.12
C ALA A 84 6.02 -8.16 -1.13
N ASP A 85 5.74 -9.38 -1.57
CA ASP A 85 4.83 -9.68 -2.68
C ASP A 85 3.93 -10.89 -2.35
N PRO A 86 2.85 -10.66 -1.58
CA PRO A 86 2.01 -11.74 -1.11
C PRO A 86 1.15 -12.35 -2.21
N LEU A 87 1.02 -11.65 -3.34
CA LEU A 87 0.24 -12.09 -4.48
C LEU A 87 1.06 -12.99 -5.42
N SER A 88 2.40 -13.02 -5.30
CA SER A 88 3.20 -13.94 -6.11
C SER A 88 2.86 -15.40 -5.76
N PRO A 89 2.76 -16.29 -6.76
CA PRO A 89 2.68 -17.73 -6.55
C PRO A 89 3.94 -18.27 -5.88
N ALA A 90 3.83 -19.45 -5.25
CA ALA A 90 4.97 -20.13 -4.65
C ALA A 90 6.10 -20.41 -5.68
N PRO A 91 7.38 -20.12 -5.37
CA PRO A 91 8.50 -20.32 -6.30
C PRO A 91 8.63 -21.76 -6.81
N ARG A 92 8.34 -22.75 -5.94
CA ARG A 92 8.30 -24.16 -6.34
C ARG A 92 7.24 -24.44 -7.41
N LEU A 93 6.03 -23.90 -7.24
CA LEU A 93 4.97 -24.07 -8.23
C LEU A 93 5.41 -23.50 -9.58
N VAL A 94 5.99 -22.30 -9.58
CA VAL A 94 6.53 -21.67 -10.81
C VAL A 94 7.53 -22.59 -11.49
N ARG A 95 8.49 -23.18 -10.76
CA ARG A 95 9.47 -24.11 -11.32
C ARG A 95 8.81 -25.34 -11.92
N THR A 96 7.89 -25.97 -11.20
CA THR A 96 7.13 -27.13 -11.71
C THR A 96 6.41 -26.79 -13.02
N LEU A 97 5.78 -25.62 -13.09
CA LEU A 97 5.07 -25.19 -14.30
C LEU A 97 6.04 -24.83 -15.43
N VAL A 98 7.22 -24.28 -15.13
CA VAL A 98 8.28 -24.06 -16.12
C VAL A 98 8.79 -25.38 -16.68
N ASP A 99 8.99 -26.40 -15.84
CA ASP A 99 9.42 -27.73 -16.29
C ASP A 99 8.33 -28.41 -17.16
N GLU A 100 7.06 -28.20 -16.84
CA GLU A 100 5.92 -28.77 -17.58
C GLU A 100 5.61 -28.03 -18.90
N PHE A 101 5.64 -26.69 -18.87
CA PHE A 101 5.11 -25.86 -19.94
C PHE A 101 6.15 -25.01 -20.68
N GLY A 102 7.37 -24.90 -20.17
CA GLY A 102 8.44 -24.06 -20.73
C GLY A 102 8.50 -22.68 -20.08
N VAL A 103 9.70 -22.12 -20.02
CA VAL A 103 9.97 -20.80 -19.40
C VAL A 103 9.29 -19.68 -20.18
N GLU A 104 9.19 -19.81 -21.50
CA GLU A 104 8.61 -18.84 -22.43
C GLU A 104 7.11 -18.64 -22.18
N VAL A 105 6.43 -19.65 -21.62
CA VAL A 105 5.00 -19.56 -21.28
C VAL A 105 4.82 -19.00 -19.88
N VAL A 106 5.56 -19.53 -18.89
CA VAL A 106 5.29 -19.26 -17.48
C VAL A 106 5.87 -17.93 -17.00
N ALA A 107 7.08 -17.55 -17.46
CA ALA A 107 7.74 -16.35 -16.99
C ALA A 107 6.96 -15.06 -17.31
N PRO A 108 6.46 -14.83 -18.55
CA PRO A 108 5.66 -13.64 -18.85
C PRO A 108 4.37 -13.56 -18.03
N ILE A 109 3.73 -14.72 -17.78
CA ILE A 109 2.50 -14.78 -17.00
C ILE A 109 2.79 -14.38 -15.55
N ARG A 110 3.85 -14.91 -14.97
CA ARG A 110 4.26 -14.57 -13.60
C ARG A 110 4.63 -13.10 -13.46
N GLU A 111 5.48 -12.60 -14.33
CA GLU A 111 6.11 -11.29 -14.18
C GLU A 111 5.20 -10.13 -14.58
N HIS A 112 4.26 -10.36 -15.49
CA HIS A 112 3.44 -9.30 -16.06
C HIS A 112 1.95 -9.60 -15.99
N THR A 113 1.52 -10.74 -16.52
CA THR A 113 0.08 -11.02 -16.70
C THR A 113 -0.64 -11.20 -15.38
N TRP A 114 -0.05 -11.89 -14.40
CA TRP A 114 -0.70 -12.26 -13.14
C TRP A 114 -1.19 -11.04 -12.36
N HIS A 115 -0.29 -10.08 -12.09
CA HIS A 115 -0.66 -8.85 -11.39
C HIS A 115 -1.67 -8.03 -12.18
N ARG A 116 -1.51 -7.92 -13.51
CA ARG A 116 -2.49 -7.24 -14.37
C ARG A 116 -3.87 -7.90 -14.33
N GLN A 117 -3.95 -9.24 -14.27
CA GLN A 117 -5.23 -9.95 -14.14
C GLN A 117 -5.92 -9.66 -12.79
N ILE A 118 -5.13 -9.51 -11.72
CA ILE A 118 -5.63 -9.09 -10.41
C ILE A 118 -6.16 -7.65 -10.48
N ASP A 119 -5.42 -6.74 -11.10
CA ASP A 119 -5.83 -5.34 -11.25
C ASP A 119 -7.08 -5.19 -12.12
N TRP A 120 -7.18 -5.95 -13.22
CA TRP A 120 -8.40 -6.07 -13.99
C TRP A 120 -9.57 -6.55 -13.16
N ALA A 121 -9.39 -7.61 -12.36
CA ALA A 121 -10.44 -8.11 -11.50
C ALA A 121 -10.85 -7.10 -10.42
N ARG A 122 -9.92 -6.31 -9.87
CA ARG A 122 -10.26 -5.18 -8.97
C ARG A 122 -11.11 -4.15 -9.69
N ARG A 123 -10.70 -3.76 -10.89
CA ARG A 123 -11.40 -2.76 -11.70
C ARG A 123 -12.82 -3.21 -12.10
N LEU A 124 -12.97 -4.47 -12.49
CA LEU A 124 -14.24 -5.06 -12.95
C LEU A 124 -15.27 -5.28 -11.85
N GLN A 125 -14.90 -5.12 -10.57
CA GLN A 125 -15.89 -5.07 -9.48
C GLN A 125 -16.87 -3.90 -9.62
N MET A 126 -16.53 -2.88 -10.42
CA MET A 126 -17.37 -1.73 -10.72
C MET A 126 -18.12 -1.83 -12.06
N HIS A 127 -18.06 -2.99 -12.74
CA HIS A 127 -18.70 -3.17 -14.05
C HIS A 127 -20.24 -3.11 -13.96
N PRO A 128 -20.95 -2.58 -14.98
CA PRO A 128 -22.42 -2.51 -14.99
C PRO A 128 -23.11 -3.87 -15.05
N ASP A 129 -22.50 -4.85 -15.75
CA ASP A 129 -22.95 -6.25 -15.75
C ASP A 129 -22.63 -6.96 -14.43
N ASP A 130 -23.65 -7.50 -13.77
CA ASP A 130 -23.56 -8.22 -12.50
C ASP A 130 -22.74 -9.51 -12.60
N GLU A 131 -22.78 -10.20 -13.74
CA GLU A 131 -22.03 -11.45 -13.93
C GLU A 131 -20.52 -11.20 -13.86
N PHE A 132 -20.02 -10.15 -14.49
CA PHE A 132 -18.60 -9.82 -14.45
C PHE A 132 -18.14 -9.38 -13.07
N VAL A 133 -18.98 -8.64 -12.33
CA VAL A 133 -18.69 -8.29 -10.94
C VAL A 133 -18.51 -9.53 -10.07
N LEU A 134 -19.39 -10.54 -10.25
CA LEU A 134 -19.31 -11.80 -9.52
C LEU A 134 -18.05 -12.61 -9.91
N LEU A 135 -17.78 -12.74 -11.21
CA LEU A 135 -16.61 -13.46 -11.72
C LEU A 135 -15.30 -12.82 -11.24
N ALA A 136 -15.21 -11.50 -11.32
CA ALA A 136 -14.08 -10.72 -10.82
C ALA A 136 -13.87 -10.93 -9.31
N LYS A 137 -14.96 -10.94 -8.53
CA LYS A 137 -14.88 -11.21 -7.09
C LYS A 137 -14.43 -12.65 -6.79
N PHE A 138 -14.89 -13.64 -7.55
CA PHE A 138 -14.43 -15.02 -7.40
C PHE A 138 -12.94 -15.15 -7.74
N PHE A 139 -12.49 -14.51 -8.82
CA PHE A 139 -11.07 -14.48 -9.18
C PHE A 139 -10.23 -13.90 -8.05
N LEU A 140 -10.59 -12.70 -7.56
CA LEU A 140 -9.84 -12.05 -6.49
C LEU A 140 -9.79 -12.87 -5.21
N ARG A 141 -10.92 -13.48 -4.81
CA ARG A 141 -10.95 -14.34 -3.63
C ARG A 141 -9.95 -15.50 -3.74
N GLU A 142 -9.78 -16.06 -4.93
CA GLU A 142 -8.80 -17.13 -5.14
C GLU A 142 -7.38 -16.58 -5.26
N ALA A 143 -7.18 -15.54 -6.06
CA ALA A 143 -5.86 -14.95 -6.34
C ALA A 143 -5.21 -14.26 -5.13
N THR A 144 -5.99 -13.71 -4.20
CA THR A 144 -5.48 -13.01 -3.02
C THR A 144 -5.62 -13.82 -1.73
N GLY A 145 -6.15 -15.04 -1.79
CA GLY A 145 -6.39 -15.90 -0.64
C GLY A 145 -5.49 -17.14 -0.62
N GLU A 146 -5.87 -18.13 0.17
CA GLU A 146 -5.15 -19.42 0.29
C GLU A 146 -5.04 -20.18 -1.03
N HIS A 147 -5.91 -19.89 -2.01
CA HIS A 147 -5.96 -20.55 -3.31
C HIS A 147 -5.15 -19.84 -4.40
N CYS A 148 -4.30 -18.88 -4.05
CA CYS A 148 -3.51 -18.09 -5.01
C CYS A 148 -2.73 -18.98 -5.97
N ASP A 149 -2.04 -19.97 -5.44
CA ASP A 149 -1.22 -20.91 -6.20
C ASP A 149 -2.07 -21.73 -7.19
N GLN A 150 -3.26 -22.18 -6.76
CA GLN A 150 -4.19 -22.94 -7.61
C GLN A 150 -4.81 -22.07 -8.71
N ALA A 151 -5.08 -20.79 -8.40
CA ALA A 151 -5.58 -19.83 -9.38
C ALA A 151 -4.51 -19.50 -10.43
N PHE A 152 -3.26 -19.33 -10.00
CA PHE A 152 -2.13 -19.10 -10.90
C PHE A 152 -1.88 -20.29 -11.84
N GLU A 153 -1.81 -21.50 -11.29
CA GLU A 153 -1.69 -22.74 -12.08
C GLU A 153 -2.86 -22.89 -13.07
N GLY A 154 -4.09 -22.67 -12.61
CA GLY A 154 -5.28 -22.75 -13.44
C GLY A 154 -5.28 -21.73 -14.58
N LEU A 155 -4.79 -20.51 -14.34
CA LEU A 155 -4.66 -19.48 -15.36
C LEU A 155 -3.64 -19.87 -16.43
N ILE A 156 -2.48 -20.42 -16.04
CA ILE A 156 -1.46 -20.90 -16.99
C ILE A 156 -2.02 -22.00 -17.88
N ARG A 157 -2.68 -23.00 -17.28
CA ARG A 157 -3.30 -24.10 -18.03
C ARG A 157 -4.37 -23.59 -18.98
N PHE A 158 -5.24 -22.71 -18.50
CA PHE A 158 -6.27 -22.09 -19.32
C PHE A 158 -5.68 -21.31 -20.50
N GLN A 159 -4.65 -20.49 -20.28
CA GLN A 159 -3.99 -19.78 -21.37
C GLN A 159 -3.36 -20.74 -22.38
N ARG A 160 -2.72 -21.82 -21.93
CA ARG A 160 -2.16 -22.82 -22.84
C ARG A 160 -3.22 -23.55 -23.66
N GLU A 161 -4.37 -23.86 -23.07
CA GLU A 161 -5.50 -24.50 -23.75
C GLU A 161 -6.20 -23.57 -24.76
N GLN A 162 -6.20 -22.26 -24.49
CA GLN A 162 -6.85 -21.24 -25.34
C GLN A 162 -5.90 -20.59 -26.36
N CYS A 163 -4.59 -20.76 -26.22
CA CYS A 163 -3.62 -20.26 -27.19
C CYS A 163 -3.60 -21.15 -28.44
N ASP A 164 -4.29 -20.71 -29.48
CA ASP A 164 -3.94 -21.07 -30.86
C ASP A 164 -2.50 -20.54 -31.13
N PRO A 165 -1.57 -21.30 -31.72
CA PRO A 165 -0.24 -20.81 -32.09
C PRO A 165 -0.22 -19.51 -32.91
N ALA A 166 -1.35 -19.09 -33.51
CA ALA A 166 -1.50 -17.81 -34.20
C ALA A 166 -1.94 -16.61 -33.30
N ALA A 167 -2.23 -16.80 -32.01
CA ALA A 167 -2.94 -15.82 -31.18
C ALA A 167 -2.07 -14.85 -30.34
N TYR A 168 -0.87 -14.52 -30.81
CA TYR A 168 -0.01 -13.50 -30.15
C TYR A 168 -0.72 -12.14 -30.02
N GLU A 169 -1.52 -11.77 -31.02
CA GLU A 169 -2.23 -10.48 -31.06
C GLU A 169 -3.33 -10.35 -29.98
N ILE A 170 -3.98 -11.45 -29.58
CA ILE A 170 -5.03 -11.45 -28.55
C ILE A 170 -4.43 -11.30 -27.15
N MET A 171 -3.22 -11.84 -26.90
CA MET A 171 -2.51 -11.65 -25.63
C MET A 171 -2.00 -10.20 -25.46
N VAL A 172 -1.59 -9.55 -26.56
CA VAL A 172 -1.14 -8.14 -26.56
C VAL A 172 -2.29 -7.16 -26.30
N ALA A 173 -3.52 -7.49 -26.70
CA ALA A 173 -4.70 -6.65 -26.48
C ALA A 173 -5.01 -6.36 -24.99
N HIS A 174 -4.41 -7.10 -24.06
CA HIS A 174 -4.57 -6.91 -22.62
C HIS A 174 -3.27 -6.60 -21.88
N ASP A 175 -2.22 -6.20 -22.60
CA ASP A 175 -0.93 -5.78 -22.04
C ASP A 175 -0.97 -4.36 -21.42
N HIS A 176 -2.13 -3.94 -20.93
CA HIS A 176 -2.29 -2.65 -20.27
C HIS A 176 -1.52 -2.63 -18.94
N THR A 177 -0.85 -1.52 -18.65
CA THR A 177 -0.24 -1.33 -17.33
C THR A 177 -1.33 -1.14 -16.26
N GLY A 178 -0.99 -1.32 -14.99
CA GLY A 178 -1.95 -1.09 -13.90
C GLY A 178 -2.56 0.32 -13.90
N GLU A 179 -1.79 1.32 -14.33
CA GLU A 179 -2.26 2.71 -14.47
C GLU A 179 -3.27 2.87 -15.62
N ASP A 180 -3.03 2.21 -16.75
CA ASP A 180 -3.95 2.22 -17.89
C ASP A 180 -5.29 1.57 -17.48
N ILE A 181 -5.23 0.39 -16.83
CA ILE A 181 -6.42 -0.35 -16.38
C ILE A 181 -7.31 0.52 -15.47
N ALA A 182 -6.70 1.33 -14.61
CA ALA A 182 -7.44 2.21 -13.69
C ALA A 182 -8.28 3.27 -14.42
N THR A 183 -7.86 3.70 -15.61
CA THR A 183 -8.48 4.82 -16.36
C THR A 183 -9.38 4.37 -17.50
N LEU A 184 -9.30 3.11 -17.91
CA LEU A 184 -10.11 2.57 -19.01
C LEU A 184 -11.62 2.57 -18.67
N LYS A 185 -12.41 2.84 -19.70
CA LYS A 185 -13.87 2.63 -19.68
C LYS A 185 -14.14 1.14 -19.76
N ILE A 186 -14.67 0.58 -18.68
CA ILE A 186 -14.91 -0.87 -18.60
C ILE A 186 -16.24 -1.31 -19.20
N ASP A 187 -17.16 -0.36 -19.42
CA ASP A 187 -18.53 -0.66 -19.85
C ASP A 187 -18.62 -1.15 -21.31
N ASP A 188 -17.59 -0.82 -22.10
CA ASP A 188 -17.51 -1.10 -23.55
C ASP A 188 -16.33 -2.05 -23.90
N LEU A 189 -15.91 -2.91 -22.97
CA LEU A 189 -14.81 -3.84 -23.24
C LEU A 189 -15.21 -4.84 -24.33
N GLU A 190 -14.63 -4.69 -25.53
CA GLU A 190 -14.82 -5.61 -26.67
C GLU A 190 -14.18 -6.99 -26.43
N THR A 191 -13.15 -7.05 -25.58
CA THR A 191 -12.45 -8.28 -25.20
C THR A 191 -12.24 -8.29 -23.70
N PHE A 192 -12.53 -9.42 -23.04
CA PHE A 192 -12.46 -9.52 -21.59
C PHE A 192 -11.12 -10.11 -21.12
N PRO A 193 -10.57 -9.63 -19.99
CA PRO A 193 -9.35 -10.18 -19.41
C PRO A 193 -9.46 -11.69 -19.13
N THR A 194 -8.35 -12.42 -19.31
CA THR A 194 -8.29 -13.87 -19.12
C THR A 194 -8.84 -14.34 -17.77
N CYS A 195 -8.71 -13.54 -16.70
CA CYS A 195 -9.24 -13.87 -15.39
C CYS A 195 -10.76 -14.08 -15.37
N ILE A 196 -11.50 -13.32 -16.19
CA ILE A 196 -12.96 -13.45 -16.33
C ILE A 196 -13.30 -14.71 -17.11
N GLU A 197 -12.63 -14.96 -18.23
CA GLU A 197 -12.87 -16.15 -19.06
C GLU A 197 -12.54 -17.44 -18.31
N TYR A 198 -11.41 -17.45 -17.59
CA TYR A 198 -11.03 -18.54 -16.69
C TYR A 198 -12.12 -18.80 -15.64
N MET A 199 -12.59 -17.74 -14.98
CA MET A 199 -13.63 -17.88 -13.96
C MET A 199 -14.99 -18.26 -14.55
N ARG A 200 -15.32 -17.82 -15.76
CA ARG A 200 -16.56 -18.19 -16.44
C ARG A 200 -16.58 -19.70 -16.67
N SER A 201 -15.50 -20.26 -17.22
CA SER A 201 -15.35 -21.71 -17.36
C SER A 201 -15.46 -22.44 -16.01
N LYS A 202 -14.71 -21.98 -15.00
CA LYS A 202 -14.64 -22.64 -13.68
C LYS A 202 -15.92 -22.53 -12.85
N ARG A 203 -16.69 -21.45 -12.98
CA ARG A 203 -17.84 -21.11 -12.11
C ARG A 203 -19.18 -21.04 -12.84
N ALA A 204 -19.24 -21.37 -14.13
CA ALA A 204 -20.49 -21.38 -14.92
C ALA A 204 -21.65 -22.08 -14.21
N ALA A 205 -21.43 -23.31 -13.72
CA ALA A 205 -22.48 -24.07 -13.03
C ALA A 205 -22.99 -23.36 -11.77
N LYS A 206 -22.09 -22.74 -10.99
CA LYS A 206 -22.46 -22.02 -9.76
C LYS A 206 -23.26 -20.76 -10.09
N ILE A 207 -22.86 -20.00 -11.11
CA ILE A 207 -23.59 -18.80 -11.54
C ILE A 207 -24.96 -19.18 -12.10
N ALA A 208 -25.05 -20.26 -12.87
CA ALA A 208 -26.31 -20.76 -13.42
C ALA A 208 -27.34 -21.13 -12.34
N THR A 209 -26.89 -21.55 -11.14
CA THR A 209 -27.80 -21.83 -10.01
C THR A 209 -28.30 -20.57 -9.29
N MET A 210 -27.75 -19.38 -9.55
CA MET A 210 -28.16 -18.15 -8.89
C MET A 210 -29.35 -17.51 -9.62
N THR A 211 -30.37 -17.11 -8.87
CA THR A 211 -31.47 -16.32 -9.45
C THR A 211 -30.96 -14.93 -9.89
N PRO A 212 -31.59 -14.29 -10.89
CA PRO A 212 -31.20 -12.94 -11.31
C PRO A 212 -31.17 -11.93 -10.14
N LYS A 213 -32.14 -12.00 -9.23
CA LYS A 213 -32.19 -11.15 -8.04
C LYS A 213 -30.98 -11.36 -7.11
N MET A 214 -30.64 -12.63 -6.83
CA MET A 214 -29.46 -12.94 -6.00
C MET A 214 -28.17 -12.42 -6.63
N ARG A 215 -28.04 -12.50 -7.97
CA ARG A 215 -26.87 -11.97 -8.67
C ARG A 215 -26.75 -10.46 -8.51
N SER A 216 -27.85 -9.74 -8.76
CA SER A 216 -27.92 -8.28 -8.59
C SER A 216 -27.64 -7.85 -7.16
N ASP A 217 -28.25 -8.49 -6.15
CA ASP A 217 -28.05 -8.12 -4.75
C ASP A 217 -26.59 -8.29 -4.31
N VAL A 218 -25.96 -9.40 -4.71
CA VAL A 218 -24.54 -9.67 -4.39
C VAL A 218 -23.62 -8.72 -5.15
N ALA A 219 -23.87 -8.48 -6.45
CA ALA A 219 -23.07 -7.55 -7.26
C ALA A 219 -23.15 -6.11 -6.73
N ALA A 220 -24.34 -5.65 -6.33
CA ALA A 220 -24.51 -4.35 -5.69
C ALA A 220 -23.72 -4.24 -4.37
N GLY A 221 -23.70 -5.30 -3.55
CA GLY A 221 -22.88 -5.36 -2.35
C GLY A 221 -21.38 -5.27 -2.65
N ILE A 222 -20.90 -5.98 -3.68
CA ILE A 222 -19.50 -5.93 -4.12
C ILE A 222 -19.11 -4.54 -4.62
N ARG A 223 -19.93 -3.92 -5.48
CA ARG A 223 -19.71 -2.54 -5.96
C ARG A 223 -19.58 -1.56 -4.81
N ARG A 224 -20.50 -1.63 -3.84
CA ARG A 224 -20.47 -0.76 -2.65
C ARG A 224 -19.19 -0.95 -1.84
N GLN A 225 -18.77 -2.19 -1.61
CA GLN A 225 -17.53 -2.48 -0.89
C GLN A 225 -16.31 -1.95 -1.66
N SER A 226 -16.26 -2.16 -2.97
CA SER A 226 -15.19 -1.67 -3.85
C SER A 226 -15.10 -0.14 -3.84
N GLN A 227 -16.24 0.57 -3.84
CA GLN A 227 -16.29 2.03 -3.70
C GLN A 227 -15.72 2.51 -2.37
N ILE A 228 -16.04 1.82 -1.26
CA ILE A 228 -15.53 2.14 0.08
C ILE A 228 -14.00 1.94 0.12
N GLU A 229 -13.50 0.83 -0.40
CA GLU A 229 -12.06 0.53 -0.49
C GLU A 229 -11.33 1.58 -1.32
N ALA A 230 -11.83 1.89 -2.53
CA ALA A 230 -11.24 2.90 -3.40
C ALA A 230 -11.23 4.30 -2.76
N GLN A 231 -12.29 4.65 -2.03
CA GLN A 231 -12.37 5.92 -1.29
C GLN A 231 -11.36 5.94 -0.13
N SER A 232 -11.23 4.85 0.63
CA SER A 232 -10.26 4.71 1.72
C SER A 232 -8.82 4.87 1.20
N ASP A 233 -8.47 4.19 0.11
CA ASP A 233 -7.15 4.30 -0.52
C ASP A 233 -6.87 5.72 -1.01
N ARG A 234 -7.87 6.37 -1.63
CA ARG A 234 -7.76 7.77 -2.04
C ARG A 234 -7.52 8.69 -0.85
N ILE A 235 -8.23 8.48 0.26
CA ILE A 235 -8.04 9.24 1.51
C ILE A 235 -6.63 9.01 2.06
N ALA A 236 -6.15 7.76 2.13
CA ALA A 236 -4.81 7.43 2.61
C ALA A 236 -3.71 8.13 1.79
N ARG A 237 -3.81 8.09 0.46
CA ARG A 237 -2.89 8.80 -0.44
C ARG A 237 -2.93 10.31 -0.25
N LEU A 238 -4.12 10.89 -0.08
CA LEU A 238 -4.27 12.32 0.20
C LEU A 238 -3.65 12.70 1.54
N LYS A 239 -3.85 11.89 2.59
CA LYS A 239 -3.22 12.11 3.90
C LYS A 239 -1.69 12.11 3.78
N GLU A 240 -1.12 11.15 3.07
CA GLU A 240 0.32 11.10 2.82
C GLU A 240 0.80 12.32 2.03
N SER A 241 0.07 12.72 0.99
CA SER A 241 0.36 13.91 0.19
C SER A 241 0.35 15.18 1.04
N TYR A 242 -0.67 15.38 1.87
CA TYR A 242 -0.78 16.54 2.75
C TYR A 242 0.18 16.48 3.95
N ALA A 243 0.63 15.31 4.38
CA ALA A 243 1.73 15.21 5.34
C ALA A 243 3.05 15.71 4.75
N LYS A 244 3.31 15.43 3.45
CA LYS A 244 4.50 15.92 2.73
C LYS A 244 4.39 17.38 2.32
N ARG A 245 3.19 17.83 1.94
CA ARG A 245 2.90 19.20 1.46
C ARG A 245 1.63 19.72 2.13
N PRO A 246 1.73 20.22 3.36
CA PRO A 246 0.57 20.70 4.09
C PRO A 246 -0.10 21.91 3.43
N VAL A 247 -1.43 21.94 3.46
CA VAL A 247 -2.25 22.99 2.83
C VAL A 247 -1.95 24.37 3.41
N TYR A 248 -1.56 24.45 4.68
CA TYR A 248 -1.29 25.70 5.37
C TYR A 248 -0.05 26.47 4.86
N PHE A 249 0.80 25.84 4.05
CA PHE A 249 1.90 26.55 3.36
C PHE A 249 1.44 27.27 2.08
N SER A 250 0.18 27.12 1.65
CA SER A 250 -0.34 27.93 0.56
C SER A 250 -0.38 29.41 0.98
N SER A 251 0.00 30.30 0.05
CA SER A 251 0.05 31.74 0.32
C SER A 251 -1.30 32.27 0.80
N LEU A 252 -2.40 31.79 0.21
CA LEU A 252 -3.75 32.18 0.61
C LEU A 252 -4.03 31.84 2.08
N ILE A 253 -3.73 30.60 2.50
CA ILE A 253 -4.01 30.15 3.87
C ILE A 253 -3.13 30.89 4.88
N ALA A 254 -1.83 31.01 4.61
CA ALA A 254 -0.90 31.66 5.53
C ALA A 254 -1.21 33.16 5.70
N VAL A 255 -1.56 33.85 4.62
CA VAL A 255 -1.99 35.25 4.63
C VAL A 255 -3.27 35.42 5.45
N GLU A 256 -4.26 34.56 5.26
CA GLU A 256 -5.51 34.61 6.01
C GLU A 256 -5.29 34.29 7.50
N ALA A 257 -4.45 33.32 7.83
CA ALA A 257 -4.13 32.98 9.21
C ALA A 257 -3.51 34.16 9.97
N VAL A 258 -2.67 34.94 9.29
CA VAL A 258 -2.11 36.18 9.83
C VAL A 258 -3.20 37.23 10.08
N ILE A 259 -4.17 37.39 9.18
CA ILE A 259 -5.30 38.32 9.34
C ILE A 259 -6.16 37.92 10.54
N MET A 260 -6.43 36.62 10.68
CA MET A 260 -7.21 36.04 11.78
C MET A 260 -6.44 36.03 13.11
N GLY A 261 -5.16 36.40 13.12
CA GLY A 261 -4.33 36.42 14.33
C GLY A 261 -3.98 35.03 14.88
N LEU A 262 -4.09 33.98 14.07
CA LEU A 262 -3.79 32.61 14.50
C LEU A 262 -2.28 32.41 14.72
N SER A 263 -1.92 31.65 15.75
CA SER A 263 -0.56 31.17 15.96
C SER A 263 -0.23 29.99 15.05
N SER A 264 1.05 29.64 14.92
CA SER A 264 1.45 28.43 14.19
C SER A 264 0.84 27.16 14.79
N ASP A 265 0.71 27.10 16.11
CA ASP A 265 0.17 25.93 16.79
C ASP A 265 -1.36 25.83 16.56
N ASP A 266 -2.08 26.96 16.48
CA ASP A 266 -3.50 26.97 16.10
C ASP A 266 -3.69 26.42 14.67
N ILE A 267 -2.84 26.84 13.73
CA ILE A 267 -2.86 26.32 12.34
C ILE A 267 -2.58 24.82 12.31
N LEU A 268 -1.64 24.32 13.12
CA LEU A 268 -1.39 22.89 13.23
C LEU A 268 -2.61 22.14 13.79
N SER A 269 -3.31 22.71 14.77
CA SER A 269 -4.58 22.14 15.25
C SER A 269 -5.66 22.12 14.16
N VAL A 270 -5.77 23.17 13.34
CA VAL A 270 -6.69 23.19 12.20
C VAL A 270 -6.28 22.17 11.13
N ASN A 271 -4.97 21.96 10.95
CA ASN A 271 -4.47 20.93 10.05
C ASN A 271 -4.84 19.53 10.52
N ASP A 272 -4.72 19.26 11.83
CA ASP A 272 -5.14 17.98 12.41
C ASP A 272 -6.66 17.75 12.18
N ASP A 273 -7.49 18.78 12.36
CA ASP A 273 -8.92 18.75 12.02
C ASP A 273 -9.17 18.53 10.52
N PHE A 274 -8.37 19.15 9.65
CA PHE A 274 -8.48 19.00 8.19
C PHE A 274 -8.18 17.57 7.77
N ILE A 275 -7.11 16.97 8.29
CA ILE A 275 -6.75 15.57 8.01
C ILE A 275 -7.84 14.61 8.52
N ALA A 276 -8.39 14.85 9.71
CA ALA A 276 -9.53 14.08 10.23
C ALA A 276 -10.81 14.27 9.40
N SER A 277 -11.01 15.45 8.80
CA SER A 277 -12.15 15.72 7.94
C SER A 277 -12.15 14.87 6.67
N LEU A 278 -10.99 14.42 6.19
CA LEU A 278 -10.90 13.57 5.00
C LEU A 278 -11.57 12.21 5.21
N GLU A 279 -11.53 11.66 6.43
CA GLU A 279 -12.17 10.38 6.76
C GLU A 279 -13.68 10.52 6.92
N THR A 280 -14.13 11.63 7.51
CA THR A 280 -15.55 11.83 7.87
C THR A 280 -16.36 12.46 6.75
N GLN A 281 -15.76 13.35 5.97
CA GLN A 281 -16.42 14.11 4.90
C GLN A 281 -15.95 13.69 3.50
N GLY A 282 -15.00 12.75 3.40
CA GLY A 282 -14.39 12.34 2.15
C GLY A 282 -13.38 13.36 1.60
N PRO A 283 -12.78 13.08 0.43
CA PRO A 283 -11.83 13.98 -0.22
C PRO A 283 -12.51 15.28 -0.72
N PRO A 284 -11.79 16.42 -0.79
CA PRO A 284 -12.25 17.59 -1.55
C PRO A 284 -12.36 17.25 -3.04
N ASP A 285 -13.45 17.68 -3.68
CA ASP A 285 -13.73 17.51 -5.11
C ASP A 285 -14.47 18.73 -5.67
N GLY A 286 -14.77 18.73 -6.98
CA GLY A 286 -15.38 19.87 -7.67
C GLY A 286 -16.71 20.33 -7.07
N ASP A 287 -17.45 19.41 -6.45
CA ASP A 287 -18.76 19.69 -5.85
C ASP A 287 -18.65 20.15 -4.37
N THR A 288 -17.63 19.66 -3.64
CA THR A 288 -17.40 19.99 -2.22
C THR A 288 -16.37 21.10 -1.98
N GLY A 289 -15.74 21.61 -3.04
CA GLY A 289 -14.76 22.69 -3.01
C GLY A 289 -13.30 22.22 -2.97
N THR A 290 -12.38 23.16 -3.09
CA THR A 290 -10.93 22.89 -3.05
C THR A 290 -10.44 22.60 -1.63
N ALA A 291 -9.26 21.98 -1.51
CA ALA A 291 -8.62 21.73 -0.22
C ALA A 291 -8.42 23.03 0.58
N GLU A 292 -8.02 24.11 -0.09
CA GLU A 292 -7.85 25.43 0.50
C GLU A 292 -9.19 25.99 1.00
N SER A 293 -10.27 25.87 0.23
CA SER A 293 -11.58 26.38 0.65
C SER A 293 -12.09 25.65 1.90
N ARG A 294 -11.88 24.33 1.97
CA ARG A 294 -12.21 23.54 3.15
C ARG A 294 -11.33 23.91 4.34
N PHE A 295 -10.03 24.11 4.13
CA PHE A 295 -9.11 24.52 5.19
C PHE A 295 -9.48 25.90 5.75
N LEU A 296 -9.80 26.88 4.88
CA LEU A 296 -10.31 28.19 5.28
C LEU A 296 -11.61 28.10 6.08
N ALA A 297 -12.54 27.22 5.68
CA ALA A 297 -13.78 27.00 6.43
C ALA A 297 -13.50 26.47 7.84
N LEU A 298 -12.51 25.58 7.99
CA LEU A 298 -12.08 25.05 9.28
C LEU A 298 -11.39 26.13 10.14
N MET A 299 -10.55 26.99 9.56
CA MET A 299 -9.96 28.14 10.26
C MET A 299 -11.04 29.11 10.76
N ASN A 300 -11.97 29.49 9.89
CA ASN A 300 -13.11 30.35 10.26
C ASN A 300 -13.93 29.74 11.39
N ARG A 301 -14.18 28.43 11.33
CA ARG A 301 -14.87 27.70 12.40
C ARG A 301 -14.07 27.74 13.70
N TYR A 302 -12.78 27.48 13.64
CA TYR A 302 -11.87 27.49 14.79
C TYR A 302 -11.89 28.85 15.51
N THR A 303 -11.78 29.95 14.75
CA THR A 303 -11.85 31.32 15.29
C THR A 303 -13.24 31.65 15.83
N ARG A 304 -14.32 31.28 15.13
CA ARG A 304 -15.70 31.53 15.56
C ARG A 304 -16.04 30.78 16.86
N GLU A 305 -15.52 29.56 17.01
CA GLU A 305 -15.65 28.76 18.23
C GLU A 305 -14.72 29.23 19.35
N GLN A 306 -13.89 30.24 19.11
CA GLN A 306 -12.89 30.75 20.05
C GLN A 306 -11.98 29.65 20.60
N ARG A 307 -11.68 28.66 19.75
CA ARG A 307 -10.75 27.59 20.08
C ARG A 307 -9.36 28.18 20.20
N THR A 308 -8.59 27.66 21.15
CA THR A 308 -7.19 27.99 21.36
C THR A 308 -6.43 26.72 21.71
N VAL A 309 -5.16 26.65 21.31
CA VAL A 309 -4.30 25.54 21.73
C VAL A 309 -4.03 25.64 23.24
N PRO A 310 -4.06 24.52 23.99
CA PRO A 310 -3.77 24.53 25.42
C PRO A 310 -2.41 25.16 25.76
N GLU A 311 -2.32 25.81 26.92
CA GLU A 311 -1.06 26.33 27.42
C GLU A 311 -0.02 25.21 27.55
N ILE A 312 1.21 25.48 27.10
CA ILE A 312 2.31 24.52 27.15
C ILE A 312 2.90 24.43 28.55
N SER A 313 3.24 23.22 28.99
CA SER A 313 3.89 23.02 30.29
C SER A 313 5.33 23.58 30.28
N PRO A 314 5.92 23.92 31.45
CA PRO A 314 7.31 24.36 31.53
C PRO A 314 8.30 23.36 30.90
N ALA A 315 8.05 22.06 31.05
CA ALA A 315 8.87 21.02 30.45
C ALA A 315 8.80 21.03 28.92
N GLN A 316 7.59 21.15 28.35
CA GLN A 316 7.40 21.26 26.90
C GLN A 316 8.02 22.54 26.35
N ARG A 317 7.90 23.65 27.08
CA ARG A 317 8.53 24.92 26.71
C ARG A 317 10.05 24.78 26.59
N ASN A 318 10.68 24.14 27.57
CA ASN A 318 12.13 23.92 27.57
C ASN A 318 12.56 22.99 26.42
N ASP A 319 11.88 21.85 26.22
CA ASP A 319 12.16 20.94 25.09
C ASP A 319 12.05 21.66 23.73
N ARG A 320 11.01 22.46 23.52
CA ARG A 320 10.85 23.25 22.28
C ARG A 320 11.95 24.30 22.13
N MET A 321 12.32 24.98 23.21
CA MET A 321 13.42 25.95 23.20
C MET A 321 14.76 25.30 22.85
N ASP A 322 15.07 24.16 23.44
CA ASP A 322 16.32 23.42 23.18
C ASP A 322 16.41 23.02 21.70
N ARG A 323 15.29 22.56 21.11
CA ARG A 323 15.21 22.26 19.68
C ARG A 323 15.45 23.49 18.82
N ILE A 324 14.84 24.63 19.15
CA ILE A 324 15.02 25.88 18.40
C ILE A 324 16.46 26.38 18.50
N LEU A 325 17.07 26.30 19.68
CA LEU A 325 18.46 26.71 19.91
C LEU A 325 19.47 25.79 19.22
N SER A 326 19.10 24.53 18.99
CA SER A 326 19.93 23.58 18.23
C SER A 326 19.96 23.84 16.72
N ILE A 327 19.10 24.74 16.22
CA ILE A 327 19.04 25.10 14.80
C ILE A 327 20.33 25.86 14.43
N GLY A 328 21.18 25.21 13.65
CA GLY A 328 22.46 25.79 13.24
C GLY A 328 22.33 27.05 12.37
N PRO A 329 23.37 27.91 12.32
CA PRO A 329 23.34 29.19 11.58
C PRO A 329 23.07 29.06 10.07
N GLY A 330 23.30 27.87 9.51
CA GLY A 330 23.05 27.56 8.10
C GLY A 330 21.62 27.14 7.77
N TRP A 331 20.73 27.03 8.76
CA TRP A 331 19.35 26.55 8.54
C TRP A 331 18.53 27.48 7.65
N ALA A 332 18.68 28.80 7.79
CA ALA A 332 17.96 29.77 6.95
C ALA A 332 18.24 29.56 5.45
N LYS A 333 19.44 29.07 5.08
CA LYS A 333 19.80 28.73 3.68
C LYS A 333 19.14 27.44 3.17
N LYS A 334 18.53 26.65 4.06
CA LYS A 334 17.79 25.43 3.73
C LYS A 334 16.28 25.67 3.62
N LEU A 335 15.83 26.91 3.80
CA LEU A 335 14.43 27.28 3.65
C LEU A 335 14.00 27.19 2.19
N GLY A 336 12.73 26.84 1.97
CA GLY A 336 12.15 26.71 0.64
C GLY A 336 11.90 28.06 -0.05
N ALA A 337 11.51 28.01 -1.32
CA ALA A 337 11.20 29.20 -2.12
C ALA A 337 10.17 30.13 -1.44
N ILE A 338 9.15 29.55 -0.80
CA ILE A 338 8.09 30.32 -0.12
C ILE A 338 8.63 31.26 0.96
N HIS A 339 9.69 30.87 1.67
CA HIS A 339 10.32 31.73 2.68
C HIS A 339 11.25 32.75 2.03
N ALA A 340 11.90 32.40 0.92
CA ALA A 340 12.76 33.32 0.17
C ALA A 340 11.96 34.50 -0.38
N ASP A 341 10.74 34.26 -0.86
CA ASP A 341 9.84 35.28 -1.42
C ASP A 341 9.43 36.35 -0.39
N VAL A 342 9.54 36.05 0.91
CA VAL A 342 9.22 36.97 2.03
C VAL A 342 10.46 37.37 2.83
N ASP A 343 11.63 37.43 2.18
CA ASP A 343 12.92 37.82 2.76
C ASP A 343 13.37 36.93 3.95
N GLY A 344 12.97 35.65 3.95
CA GLY A 344 13.29 34.70 5.01
C GLY A 344 14.74 34.24 5.04
N LEU A 345 15.49 34.44 3.94
CA LEU A 345 16.92 34.13 3.85
C LEU A 345 17.79 35.20 4.54
N ASN A 346 17.21 36.34 4.94
CA ASN A 346 17.91 37.41 5.62
C ASN A 346 18.23 37.05 7.07
N PRO A 347 19.52 36.96 7.47
CA PRO A 347 19.90 36.60 8.84
C PRO A 347 19.35 37.56 9.91
N SER A 348 19.11 38.82 9.55
CA SER A 348 18.54 39.82 10.45
C SER A 348 17.11 39.47 10.86
N ASN A 349 16.30 38.97 9.91
CA ASN A 349 14.92 38.56 10.17
C ASN A 349 14.86 37.32 11.06
N TRP A 350 15.74 36.34 10.82
CA TRP A 350 15.90 35.18 11.70
C TRP A 350 16.26 35.57 13.13
N ASN A 351 17.27 36.43 13.30
CA ASN A 351 17.70 36.90 14.62
C ASN A 351 16.63 37.77 15.31
N ARG A 352 15.77 38.44 14.54
CA ARG A 352 14.63 39.19 15.07
C ARG A 352 13.56 38.23 15.58
N TRP A 353 13.18 37.23 14.78
CA TRP A 353 12.24 36.18 15.20
C TRP A 353 12.72 35.44 16.45
N LEU A 354 13.97 34.98 16.47
CA LEU A 354 14.54 34.26 17.61
C LEU A 354 14.54 35.11 18.90
N ARG A 355 14.79 36.41 18.80
CA ARG A 355 14.69 37.35 19.93
C ARG A 355 13.27 37.44 20.49
N THR A 356 12.24 37.45 19.64
CA THR A 356 10.84 37.49 20.13
C THR A 356 10.50 36.27 20.99
N ILE A 357 11.06 35.11 20.66
CA ILE A 357 10.87 33.88 21.45
C ILE A 357 11.66 33.96 22.76
N HIS A 358 12.93 34.39 22.71
CA HIS A 358 13.76 34.53 23.91
C HIS A 358 13.23 35.53 24.94
N HIS A 359 12.69 36.66 24.47
CA HIS A 359 12.11 37.68 25.34
C HIS A 359 10.69 37.34 25.82
N GLY A 360 10.13 36.21 25.39
CA GLY A 360 8.80 35.77 25.79
C GLY A 360 7.64 36.53 25.12
N GLU A 361 7.94 37.32 24.08
CA GLU A 361 6.93 37.96 23.23
C GLU A 361 6.19 36.93 22.38
N ARG A 362 6.83 35.78 22.12
CA ARG A 362 6.27 34.67 21.38
C ARG A 362 6.50 33.34 22.10
N THR A 363 5.46 32.51 22.14
CA THR A 363 5.55 31.14 22.66
C THR A 363 6.43 30.29 21.74
N PRO A 364 7.33 29.44 22.28
CA PRO A 364 8.11 28.51 21.46
C PRO A 364 7.20 27.57 20.67
N PRO A 365 7.21 27.64 19.32
CA PRO A 365 6.27 26.91 18.48
C PRO A 365 6.57 25.40 18.40
N ARG A 366 5.55 24.59 18.09
CA ARG A 366 5.72 23.17 17.73
C ARG A 366 6.42 23.01 16.38
N ASP A 367 6.14 23.91 15.43
CA ASP A 367 6.80 23.98 14.12
C ASP A 367 7.41 25.37 13.92
N TRP A 368 8.74 25.45 14.09
CA TRP A 368 9.48 26.70 13.95
C TRP A 368 9.53 27.22 12.51
N SER A 369 9.43 26.34 11.50
CA SER A 369 9.46 26.73 10.08
C SER A 369 8.19 27.46 9.68
N LEU A 370 7.04 26.91 10.10
CA LEU A 370 5.74 27.55 9.93
C LEU A 370 5.67 28.85 10.72
N ASP A 371 6.07 28.83 11.99
CA ASP A 371 6.00 30.01 12.86
C ASP A 371 6.87 31.16 12.34
N TYR A 372 8.08 30.86 11.84
CA TYR A 372 8.96 31.84 11.21
C TYR A 372 8.33 32.40 9.92
N TYR A 373 7.72 31.55 9.09
CA TYR A 373 7.01 32.01 7.89
C TYR A 373 5.89 33.01 8.21
N LEU A 374 5.05 32.70 9.20
CA LEU A 374 3.98 33.61 9.65
C LEU A 374 4.54 34.92 10.22
N PHE A 375 5.70 34.88 10.88
CA PHE A 375 6.38 36.09 11.35
C PHE A 375 6.85 36.99 10.20
N LEU A 376 7.45 36.39 9.17
CA LEU A 376 7.88 37.13 7.98
C LEU A 376 6.69 37.78 7.27
N LEU A 377 5.58 37.04 7.11
CA LEU A 377 4.34 37.57 6.55
C LEU A 377 3.77 38.73 7.37
N LYS A 378 3.88 38.69 8.70
CA LYS A 378 3.49 39.82 9.57
C LYS A 378 4.37 41.06 9.33
N ILE A 379 5.68 40.89 9.12
CA ILE A 379 6.59 41.99 8.82
C ILE A 379 6.29 42.61 7.46
N VAL A 380 6.04 41.79 6.43
CA VAL A 380 5.78 42.30 5.08
C VAL A 380 4.47 43.10 5.00
N ARG A 381 3.51 42.80 5.87
CA ARG A 381 2.17 43.42 5.87
C ARG A 381 2.00 44.58 6.85
N GLY A 382 2.84 44.68 7.88
CA GLY A 382 2.83 45.77 8.87
C GLY A 382 3.80 46.86 8.48
#